data_AF-A0A8T5IFX3-F1
#
_entry.id   AF-A0A8T5IFX3-F1
#
_cell.length_a   1.000
_cell.length_b   1.000
_cell.length_c   1.000
_cell.angle_alpha   90.00
_cell.angle_beta   90.00
_cell.angle_gamma   90.00
#
_symmetry.space_group_name_H-M   'P 1'
#
loop_
_entity.id
_entity.type
_entity.pdbx_description
1 polymer ?
#
loop_
_entity_poly.entity_id
_entity_poly.type
_entity_poly.pdbx_seq_one_letter_code
_entity_poly.pdbx_strand_id
1 'polypeptide(L)'
;LKTSFQQRGLGFIGSSPYIDEAAESFGQLIEKMVKAAEMEATLKRMLAEIEATKRRVNALEFKVIPEMEETRDFIQLRLEEMEREETFRLKRFKNK
;
A
#
# COMPACT_ATOMS: atom_id res chain seq x y z
N LEU A 1 22.39 21.69 -10.98
CA LEU A 1 22.53 23.06 -10.42
C LEU A 1 24.00 23.53 -10.48
N LYS A 2 24.65 23.43 -11.65
CA LYS A 2 25.98 24.01 -11.86
C LYS A 2 25.79 25.34 -12.57
N THR A 3 25.49 26.39 -11.81
CA THR A 3 25.50 27.77 -12.33
C THR A 3 26.94 28.12 -12.72
N SER A 4 27.10 28.72 -13.91
CA SER A 4 28.39 29.27 -14.32
C SER A 4 28.80 30.39 -13.36
N PHE A 5 30.10 30.64 -13.22
CA PHE A 5 30.65 31.67 -12.32
C PHE A 5 29.97 33.05 -12.51
N GLN A 6 29.60 33.40 -13.75
CA GLN A 6 28.87 34.63 -14.10
C GLN A 6 27.42 34.66 -13.60
N GLN A 7 26.76 33.50 -13.46
CA GLN A 7 25.39 33.40 -12.93
C GLN A 7 25.33 33.43 -11.39
N ARG A 8 26.47 33.32 -10.70
CA ARG A 8 26.54 33.34 -9.23
C ARG A 8 26.53 34.75 -8.63
N GLY A 9 26.64 35.80 -9.45
CA GLY A 9 26.60 37.20 -8.99
C GLY A 9 27.80 37.60 -8.13
N LEU A 10 28.89 36.81 -8.11
CA LEU A 10 30.11 37.10 -7.37
C LEU A 10 30.95 38.13 -8.14
N GLY A 11 31.36 39.21 -7.48
CA GLY A 11 32.24 40.22 -8.07
C GLY A 11 33.64 39.67 -8.32
N PHE A 12 34.21 39.97 -9.49
CA PHE A 12 35.54 39.51 -9.93
C PHE A 12 36.69 39.99 -9.02
N ILE A 13 36.43 41.02 -8.21
CA ILE A 13 37.40 41.67 -7.33
C ILE A 13 37.03 41.30 -5.89
N GLY A 14 37.74 40.32 -5.32
CA GLY A 14 37.63 39.96 -3.90
C GLY A 14 36.96 38.63 -3.56
N SER A 15 36.59 37.79 -4.54
CA SER A 15 36.18 36.41 -4.22
C SER A 15 37.40 35.60 -3.75
N SER A 16 37.25 34.94 -2.62
CA SER A 16 38.26 34.01 -2.10
C SER A 16 38.04 32.64 -2.75
N PRO A 17 39.09 31.94 -3.24
CA PRO A 17 38.97 30.61 -3.83
C PRO A 17 38.22 29.60 -2.95
N TYR A 18 38.32 29.74 -1.63
CA TYR A 18 37.60 28.91 -0.66
C TYR A 18 36.09 29.09 -0.71
N ILE A 19 35.59 30.29 -1.06
CA ILE A 19 34.16 30.58 -1.19
C ILE A 19 33.61 29.90 -2.46
N ASP A 20 34.38 29.90 -3.54
CA ASP A 20 33.99 29.25 -4.79
C ASP A 20 33.95 27.72 -4.66
N GLU A 21 34.92 27.13 -3.95
CA GLU A 21 34.94 25.69 -3.64
C GLU A 21 33.78 25.27 -2.71
N ALA A 22 33.52 26.06 -1.68
CA ALA A 22 32.38 25.84 -0.79
C ALA A 22 31.06 25.91 -1.56
N ALA A 23 30.90 26.92 -2.44
CA ALA A 23 29.70 27.09 -3.25
C ALA A 23 29.47 25.91 -4.22
N GLU A 24 30.53 25.40 -4.84
CA GLU A 24 30.42 24.21 -5.69
C GLU A 24 30.02 22.96 -4.88
N SER A 25 30.63 22.76 -3.71
CA SER A 25 30.32 21.66 -2.80
C SER A 25 28.86 21.70 -2.32
N PHE A 26 28.35 22.89 -1.98
CA PHE A 26 26.95 23.09 -1.63
C PHE A 26 26.01 22.80 -2.80
N GLY A 27 26.37 23.19 -4.03
CA GLY A 27 25.59 22.85 -5.22
C GLY A 27 25.45 21.34 -5.45
N GLN A 28 26.53 20.58 -5.23
CA GLN A 28 26.51 19.12 -5.29
C GLN A 28 25.68 18.49 -4.16
N LEU A 29 25.78 19.05 -2.96
CA LEU A 29 24.98 18.60 -1.81
C LEU A 29 23.49 18.78 -2.06
N ILE A 30 23.07 19.95 -2.57
CA ILE A 30 21.66 20.22 -2.88
C ILE A 30 21.15 19.24 -3.93
N GLU A 31 21.93 18.95 -4.97
CA GLU A 31 21.51 17.96 -5.99
C GLU A 31 21.29 16.57 -5.39
N LYS A 32 22.18 16.12 -4.50
CA LYS A 32 22.01 14.85 -3.79
C LYS A 32 20.78 14.87 -2.87
N MET A 33 20.54 15.99 -2.18
CA MET A 33 19.40 16.16 -1.28
C MET A 33 18.07 16.10 -2.03
N VAL A 34 17.98 16.71 -3.22
CA VAL A 34 16.78 16.63 -4.07
C VAL A 34 16.51 15.19 -4.51
N LYS A 35 17.55 14.46 -4.94
CA LYS A 35 17.41 13.02 -5.30
C LYS A 35 16.97 12.17 -4.12
N ALA A 36 17.51 12.43 -2.92
CA ALA A 36 17.11 11.73 -1.71
C ALA A 36 15.64 12.02 -1.35
N ALA A 37 15.21 13.28 -1.43
CA ALA A 37 13.83 13.69 -1.14
C ALA A 37 12.83 13.06 -2.12
N GLU A 38 13.18 12.93 -3.40
CA GLU A 38 12.36 12.24 -4.40
C GLU A 38 12.17 10.75 -4.04
N MET A 39 13.27 10.08 -3.66
CA MET A 39 13.22 8.67 -3.25
C MET A 39 12.46 8.47 -1.93
N GLU A 40 12.60 9.39 -0.97
CA GLU A 40 11.86 9.35 0.28
C GLU A 40 10.35 9.54 0.05
N ALA A 41 9.96 10.46 -0.85
CA ALA A 41 8.56 10.70 -1.18
C ALA A 41 7.91 9.48 -1.85
N THR A 42 8.63 8.79 -2.75
CA THR A 42 8.13 7.56 -3.38
C THR A 42 8.02 6.41 -2.37
N LEU A 43 8.99 6.25 -1.49
CA LEU A 43 8.95 5.25 -0.41
C LEU A 43 7.76 5.47 0.53
N LYS A 44 7.49 6.72 0.95
CA LYS A 44 6.33 7.04 1.81
C LYS A 44 5.00 6.68 1.14
N ARG A 45 4.84 6.94 -0.16
CA ARG A 45 3.65 6.54 -0.91
C ARG A 45 3.52 5.02 -0.98
N MET A 46 4.62 4.31 -1.24
CA MET A 46 4.63 2.85 -1.30
C MET A 46 4.26 2.21 0.04
N LEU A 47 4.77 2.76 1.16
CA LEU A 47 4.42 2.30 2.49
C LEU A 47 2.92 2.45 2.79
N ALA A 48 2.31 3.57 2.41
CA ALA A 48 0.87 3.78 2.60
C ALA A 48 0.03 2.73 1.83
N GLU A 49 0.43 2.37 0.61
CA GLU A 49 -0.24 1.32 -0.17
C GLU A 49 -0.04 -0.08 0.42
N ILE A 50 1.17 -0.37 0.96
CA ILE A 50 1.44 -1.63 1.66
C ILE A 50 0.55 -1.75 2.91
N GLU A 51 0.41 -0.69 3.69
CA GLU A 51 -0.46 -0.67 4.87
C GLU A 51 -1.93 -0.82 4.51
N ALA A 52 -2.39 -0.19 3.43
CA ALA A 52 -3.75 -0.36 2.92
C ALA A 52 -3.99 -1.82 2.50
N THR A 53 -3.04 -2.42 1.79
CA THR A 53 -3.11 -3.82 1.36
C THR A 53 -3.11 -4.77 2.56
N LYS A 54 -2.23 -4.55 3.55
CA LYS A 54 -2.18 -5.35 4.78
C LYS A 54 -3.50 -5.31 5.55
N ARG A 55 -4.13 -4.13 5.66
CA ARG A 55 -5.45 -3.99 6.29
C ARG A 55 -6.53 -4.76 5.54
N ARG A 56 -6.51 -4.77 4.21
CA ARG A 56 -7.45 -5.55 3.38
C ARG A 56 -7.27 -7.05 3.58
N VAL A 57 -6.02 -7.54 3.57
CA VAL A 57 -5.73 -8.96 3.82
C VAL A 57 -6.24 -9.37 5.21
N ASN A 58 -5.98 -8.56 6.23
CA ASN A 58 -6.45 -8.82 7.58
C ASN A 58 -7.99 -8.86 7.68
N ALA A 59 -8.68 -7.95 6.98
CA ALA A 59 -10.14 -7.98 6.94
C ALA A 59 -10.69 -9.23 6.23
N LEU A 60 -10.00 -9.69 5.18
CA LEU A 60 -10.38 -10.91 4.48
C LEU A 60 -10.19 -12.15 5.36
N GLU A 61 -9.03 -12.30 5.97
CA GLU A 61 -8.66 -13.47 6.77
C GLU A 61 -9.51 -13.63 8.04
N PHE A 62 -9.75 -12.54 8.77
CA PHE A 62 -10.35 -12.61 10.10
C PHE A 62 -11.83 -12.24 10.14
N LYS A 63 -12.41 -11.79 9.03
CA LYS A 63 -13.82 -11.42 8.99
C LYS A 63 -14.53 -12.03 7.79
N VAL A 64 -14.14 -11.64 6.57
CA VAL A 64 -14.91 -12.00 5.36
C VAL A 64 -14.89 -13.51 5.09
N ILE A 65 -13.72 -14.14 5.13
CA ILE A 65 -13.60 -15.59 4.89
C ILE A 65 -14.39 -16.39 5.95
N PRO A 66 -14.20 -16.15 7.27
CA PRO A 66 -14.98 -16.83 8.30
C PRO A 66 -16.51 -16.65 8.14
N GLU A 67 -16.98 -15.42 7.87
CA GLU A 67 -18.42 -15.15 7.66
C GLU A 67 -18.97 -15.91 6.44
N MET A 68 -18.18 -16.03 5.38
CA MET A 68 -18.56 -16.79 4.17
C MET A 68 -18.61 -18.30 4.44
N GLU A 69 -17.66 -18.84 5.22
CA GLU A 69 -17.65 -20.26 5.61
C GLU A 69 -18.84 -20.60 6.50
N GLU A 70 -19.14 -19.76 7.50
CA GLU A 70 -20.33 -19.94 8.35
C GLU A 70 -21.62 -19.90 7.52
N THR A 71 -21.72 -18.95 6.58
CA THR A 71 -22.88 -18.84 5.68
C THR A 71 -23.03 -20.09 4.81
N ARG A 72 -21.93 -20.62 4.27
CA ARG A 72 -21.93 -21.87 3.50
C ARG A 72 -22.48 -23.03 4.34
N ASP A 73 -21.97 -23.19 5.55
CA ASP A 73 -22.34 -24.30 6.43
C ASP A 73 -23.81 -24.20 6.85
N PHE A 74 -24.30 -22.98 7.10
CA PHE A 74 -25.72 -22.73 7.35
C PHE A 74 -26.61 -23.13 6.18
N ILE A 75 -26.24 -22.74 4.95
CA ILE A 75 -26.99 -23.11 3.74
C ILE A 75 -27.01 -24.63 3.58
N GLN A 76 -25.86 -25.29 3.75
CA GLN A 76 -25.76 -26.73 3.63
C GLN A 76 -26.65 -27.44 4.65
N LEU A 77 -26.60 -27.03 5.92
CA LEU A 77 -27.44 -27.60 6.97
C LEU A 77 -28.94 -27.44 6.65
N ARG A 78 -29.35 -26.29 6.10
CA ARG A 78 -30.74 -26.03 5.70
C ARG A 78 -31.19 -26.91 4.54
N LEU A 79 -30.34 -27.11 3.54
CA LEU A 79 -30.64 -28.00 2.41
C LEU A 79 -30.79 -29.46 2.88
N GLU A 80 -29.89 -29.95 3.73
CA GLU A 80 -29.95 -31.31 4.28
C GLU A 80 -31.20 -31.54 5.14
N GLU A 81 -31.65 -30.52 5.89
CA GLU A 81 -32.88 -30.60 6.66
C GLU A 81 -34.12 -30.65 5.75
N MET A 82 -34.15 -29.84 4.68
CA MET A 82 -35.22 -29.87 3.68
C MET A 82 -35.32 -31.23 2.97
N GLU A 83 -34.19 -31.82 2.57
CA GLU A 83 -34.17 -33.15 1.95
C GLU A 83 -34.66 -34.25 2.92
N ARG A 84 -34.30 -34.14 4.21
CA ARG A 84 -34.81 -35.05 5.24
C ARG A 84 -36.33 -34.93 5.37
N GLU A 85 -36.87 -33.72 5.52
CA GLU A 85 -38.31 -33.49 5.61
C GLU A 85 -39.07 -34.05 4.41
N GLU A 86 -38.55 -33.85 3.19
CA GLU A 86 -39.15 -34.37 1.97
C GLU A 86 -39.13 -35.92 1.96
N THR A 87 -38.01 -36.53 2.35
CA THR A 87 -37.89 -37.99 2.47
C THR A 87 -38.89 -38.56 3.47
N PHE A 88 -39.06 -37.93 4.64
CA PHE A 88 -40.07 -38.34 5.62
C PHE A 88 -41.49 -38.21 5.08
N ARG A 89 -41.79 -37.13 4.35
CA ARG A 89 -43.09 -36.90 3.71
C ARG A 89 -43.40 -37.99 2.69
N LEU A 90 -42.45 -38.32 1.82
CA LEU A 90 -42.58 -39.39 0.82
C LEU A 90 -42.80 -40.77 1.47
N LYS A 91 -42.02 -41.10 2.52
CA LYS A 91 -42.21 -42.35 3.27
C LYS A 91 -43.59 -42.46 3.90
N ARG A 92 -44.11 -41.36 4.48
CA ARG A 92 -45.45 -41.34 5.09
C ARG A 92 -46.57 -41.52 4.05
N PHE A 93 -46.41 -40.94 2.86
CA PHE A 93 -47.36 -41.14 1.76
C PHE A 93 -47.38 -42.59 1.25
N LYS A 94 -46.22 -43.25 1.19
CA LYS A 94 -46.10 -44.63 0.70
C LYS A 94 -46.64 -45.69 1.68
N ASN A 95 -46.72 -45.36 2.96
CA ASN A 95 -47.24 -46.23 4.02
C ASN A 95 -48.76 -46.05 4.27
N LYS A 96 -49.46 -45.31 3.40
CA LYS A 96 -50.90 -45.09 3.43
C LYS A 96 -51.54 -45.73 2.21
#